data_AF-A0A292SM86-F1
#
_entry.id   AF-A0A292SM86-F1
#
_cell.length_a   1.000
_cell.length_b   1.000
_cell.length_c   1.000
_cell.angle_alpha   90.00
_cell.angle_beta   90.00
_cell.angle_gamma   90.00
#
_symmetry.space_group_name_H-M   'P 1'
#
loop_
_entity.id
_entity.type
_entity.pdbx_description
1 polymer ?
#
loop_
_entity_poly.entity_id
_entity_poly.type
_entity_poly.pdbx_seq_one_letter_code
_entity_poly.pdbx_strand_id
1 'polypeptide(L)'
;MYNYISIQPLAYNNTPQYRPCLLPSGNRNYTIVDKNKVDFFVSQKEAALPYLADILSHSDNEAQIVETLHIVNSMLDDGVKGIDKMYPVLSRFNNTTSPNIQTYLAGIYRKTQVPDAFGPLVKMLIQNSMRPQTSNFDANEEIGGAILAYISDRFRNQPQR
;
A
#
# COMPACT_ATOMS: atom_id res chain seq x y z
N MET A 1 -4.91 65.58 -2.90
CA MET A 1 -4.42 64.55 -1.98
C MET A 1 -5.10 63.24 -2.34
N TYR A 2 -4.40 62.34 -3.03
CA TYR A 2 -4.87 60.97 -3.26
C TYR A 2 -3.94 60.02 -2.49
N ASN A 3 -4.53 59.33 -1.52
CA ASN A 3 -3.87 58.31 -0.71
C ASN A 3 -3.61 57.08 -1.60
N TYR A 4 -2.35 56.82 -1.93
CA TYR A 4 -1.96 55.52 -2.49
C TYR A 4 -1.78 54.55 -1.34
N ILE A 5 -2.77 53.68 -1.15
CA ILE A 5 -2.68 52.53 -0.27
C ILE A 5 -1.62 51.60 -0.87
N SER A 6 -0.48 51.45 -0.19
CA SER A 6 0.51 50.43 -0.53
C SER A 6 -0.10 49.07 -0.23
N ILE A 7 -0.56 48.37 -1.26
CA ILE A 7 -0.98 46.97 -1.16
C ILE A 7 0.31 46.16 -0.90
N GLN A 8 0.47 45.63 0.31
CA GLN A 8 1.54 44.67 0.58
C GLN A 8 1.28 43.40 -0.25
N PRO A 9 2.30 42.82 -0.90
CA PRO A 9 2.12 41.59 -1.64
C PRO A 9 1.70 40.48 -0.66
N LEU A 10 0.54 39.90 -0.90
CA LEU A 10 0.12 38.66 -0.24
C LEU A 10 1.18 37.61 -0.51
N ALA A 11 1.86 37.16 0.54
CA ALA A 11 2.82 36.06 0.46
C ALA A 11 2.06 34.78 0.06
N TYR A 12 2.09 34.45 -1.22
CA TYR A 12 1.46 33.27 -1.79
C TYR A 12 2.41 32.06 -1.67
N ASN A 13 2.69 31.63 -0.44
CA ASN A 13 3.50 30.45 -0.17
C ASN A 13 2.66 29.40 0.56
N ASN A 14 1.80 28.70 -0.16
CA ASN A 14 1.08 27.54 0.37
C ASN A 14 0.92 26.45 -0.71
N THR A 15 1.98 26.14 -1.45
CA THR A 15 2.07 24.82 -2.09
C THR A 15 2.34 23.79 -1.00
N PRO A 16 1.47 22.78 -0.82
CA PRO A 16 1.76 21.70 0.12
C PRO A 16 3.08 21.04 -0.27
N GLN A 17 4.09 21.14 0.59
CA GLN A 17 5.38 20.53 0.35
C GLN A 17 5.25 19.01 0.48
N TYR A 18 5.69 18.28 -0.56
CA TYR A 18 5.73 16.82 -0.53
C TYR A 18 6.55 16.32 0.66
N ARG A 19 6.01 15.34 1.39
CA ARG A 19 6.71 14.65 2.48
C ARG A 19 7.13 13.25 2.05
N PRO A 20 8.43 12.91 2.07
CA PRO A 20 8.87 11.58 1.67
C PRO A 20 8.32 10.50 2.61
N CYS A 21 8.03 9.33 2.04
CA CYS A 21 7.67 8.14 2.79
C CYS A 21 8.80 7.77 3.77
N LEU A 22 8.43 7.59 5.05
CA LEU A 22 9.35 7.12 6.09
C LEU A 22 8.94 5.73 6.55
N LEU A 23 9.82 4.76 6.32
CA LEU A 23 9.64 3.40 6.78
C LEU A 23 9.67 3.31 8.33
N PRO A 24 9.12 2.24 8.92
CA PRO A 24 9.30 1.93 10.34
C PRO A 24 10.77 1.98 10.74
N SER A 25 11.05 2.54 11.92
CA SER A 25 12.41 2.77 12.38
C SER A 25 12.45 3.03 13.90
N GLY A 26 13.47 2.50 14.59
CA GLY A 26 13.64 2.71 16.03
C GLY A 26 12.44 2.17 16.83
N ASN A 27 11.78 3.04 17.60
CA ASN A 27 10.58 2.63 18.36
C ASN A 27 9.27 2.77 17.56
N ARG A 28 9.33 3.17 16.28
CA ARG A 28 8.16 3.35 15.41
C ARG A 28 7.93 2.10 14.57
N ASN A 29 6.77 1.47 14.74
CA ASN A 29 6.34 0.25 14.06
C ASN A 29 5.41 0.51 12.85
N TYR A 30 5.25 1.76 12.42
CA TYR A 30 4.37 2.14 11.30
C TYR A 30 5.07 3.09 10.30
N THR A 31 4.60 3.03 9.06
CA THR A 31 5.04 3.91 7.95
C THR A 31 4.38 5.28 8.04
N ILE A 32 5.13 6.33 7.74
CA ILE A 32 4.58 7.69 7.54
C ILE A 32 4.58 7.99 6.05
N VAL A 33 3.43 8.40 5.52
CA VAL A 33 3.24 8.77 4.11
C VAL A 33 2.72 10.21 4.00
N ASP A 34 2.89 10.83 2.84
CA ASP A 34 2.26 12.11 2.56
C ASP A 34 0.76 11.95 2.36
N LYS A 35 -0.02 12.41 3.34
CA LYS A 35 -1.48 12.36 3.29
C LYS A 35 -2.06 13.08 2.07
N ASN A 36 -1.48 14.22 1.64
CA ASN A 36 -2.00 14.94 0.47
C ASN A 36 -1.84 14.11 -0.80
N LYS A 37 -0.73 13.38 -0.91
CA LYS A 37 -0.49 12.47 -2.03
C LYS A 37 -1.46 11.29 -2.01
N VAL A 38 -1.69 10.69 -0.84
CA VAL A 38 -2.67 9.59 -0.69
C VAL A 38 -4.07 10.08 -1.06
N ASP A 39 -4.52 11.17 -0.46
CA ASP A 39 -5.86 11.73 -0.70
C ASP A 39 -6.03 12.11 -2.18
N PHE A 40 -4.99 12.63 -2.84
CA PHE A 40 -4.99 12.90 -4.27
C PHE A 40 -5.27 11.62 -5.08
N PHE A 41 -4.49 10.55 -4.91
CA PHE A 41 -4.70 9.33 -5.70
C PHE A 41 -6.04 8.63 -5.39
N VAL A 42 -6.47 8.62 -4.12
CA VAL A 42 -7.79 8.10 -3.74
C VAL A 42 -8.91 8.87 -4.44
N SER A 43 -8.81 10.21 -4.51
CA SER A 43 -9.81 11.04 -5.20
C SER A 43 -9.93 10.76 -6.71
N GLN A 44 -8.85 10.26 -7.34
CA GLN A 44 -8.83 9.91 -8.76
C GLN A 44 -9.40 8.50 -9.04
N LYS A 45 -9.61 7.69 -8.00
CA LYS A 45 -10.18 6.33 -8.09
C LYS A 45 -9.49 5.48 -9.17
N GLU A 46 -10.26 4.82 -10.04
CA GLU A 46 -9.74 3.91 -11.06
C GLU A 46 -8.77 4.58 -12.05
N ALA A 47 -8.87 5.90 -12.26
CA ALA A 47 -7.99 6.63 -13.17
C ALA A 47 -6.54 6.70 -12.68
N ALA A 48 -6.30 6.52 -11.37
CA ALA A 48 -4.96 6.48 -10.81
C ALA A 48 -4.24 5.13 -11.05
N LEU A 49 -4.98 4.04 -11.28
CA LEU A 49 -4.40 2.69 -11.28
C LEU A 49 -3.29 2.48 -12.33
N PRO A 50 -3.39 2.99 -13.58
CA PRO A 50 -2.30 2.85 -14.55
C PRO A 50 -1.01 3.52 -14.07
N TYR A 51 -1.10 4.68 -13.42
CA TYR A 51 0.05 5.40 -12.90
C TYR A 51 0.70 4.66 -11.71
N LEU A 52 -0.11 4.14 -10.79
CA LEU A 52 0.39 3.34 -9.66
C LEU A 52 1.02 2.02 -10.14
N ALA A 53 0.43 1.39 -11.15
CA ALA A 53 0.98 0.20 -11.80
C ALA A 53 2.32 0.50 -12.48
N ASP A 54 2.47 1.66 -13.13
CA ASP A 54 3.72 2.09 -13.75
C ASP A 54 4.84 2.26 -12.70
N ILE A 55 4.56 2.93 -11.57
CA ILE A 55 5.53 3.06 -10.48
C ILE A 55 5.96 1.69 -9.95
N LEU A 56 5.01 0.79 -9.67
CA LEU A 56 5.28 -0.54 -9.14
C LEU A 56 6.03 -1.43 -10.16
N SER A 57 5.86 -1.20 -11.45
CA SER A 57 6.56 -1.95 -12.50
C SER A 57 8.03 -1.58 -12.59
N HIS A 58 8.38 -0.33 -12.32
CA HIS A 58 9.72 0.21 -12.59
C HIS A 58 10.54 0.56 -11.34
N SER A 59 9.92 0.67 -10.17
CA SER A 59 10.64 1.05 -8.95
C SER A 59 11.37 -0.13 -8.31
N ASP A 60 12.60 0.11 -7.86
CA ASP A 60 13.37 -0.75 -6.94
C ASP A 60 13.57 -0.10 -5.56
N ASN A 61 13.02 1.10 -5.36
CA ASN A 61 13.16 1.83 -4.10
C ASN A 61 12.08 1.39 -3.11
N GLU A 62 12.49 0.78 -1.99
CA GLU A 62 11.55 0.25 -0.99
C GLU A 62 10.56 1.29 -0.48
N ALA A 63 11.00 2.52 -0.17
CA ALA A 63 10.13 3.56 0.35
C ALA A 63 9.07 3.99 -0.69
N GLN A 64 9.45 4.09 -1.97
CA GLN A 64 8.52 4.39 -3.06
C GLN A 64 7.53 3.25 -3.30
N ILE A 65 7.99 1.99 -3.26
CA ILE A 65 7.12 0.81 -3.39
C ILE A 65 6.11 0.79 -2.23
N VAL A 66 6.57 0.94 -1.00
CA VAL A 66 5.73 0.94 0.20
C VAL A 66 4.71 2.08 0.18
N GLU A 67 5.12 3.29 -0.21
CA GLU A 67 4.19 4.42 -0.38
C GLU A 67 3.11 4.11 -1.42
N THR A 68 3.50 3.50 -2.54
CA THR A 68 2.57 3.17 -3.63
C THR A 68 1.61 2.05 -3.21
N LEU A 69 2.10 1.00 -2.52
CA LEU A 69 1.26 -0.05 -1.97
C LEU A 69 0.32 0.48 -0.88
N HIS A 70 0.77 1.43 -0.05
CA HIS A 70 -0.08 2.11 0.92
C HIS A 70 -1.25 2.81 0.22
N ILE A 71 -0.98 3.58 -0.84
CA ILE A 71 -2.01 4.25 -1.64
C ILE A 71 -3.01 3.23 -2.19
N VAL A 72 -2.54 2.14 -2.82
CA VAL A 72 -3.41 1.07 -3.34
C VAL A 72 -4.28 0.48 -2.23
N ASN A 73 -3.73 0.28 -1.03
CA ASN A 73 -4.46 -0.24 0.11
C ASN A 73 -5.56 0.73 0.59
N SER A 74 -5.27 2.03 0.62
CA SER A 74 -6.27 3.08 0.91
C SER A 74 -7.36 3.16 -0.16
N MET A 75 -7.02 2.95 -1.43
CA MET A 75 -8.01 2.91 -2.51
C MET A 75 -8.93 1.69 -2.39
N LEU A 76 -8.44 0.54 -1.91
CA LEU A 76 -9.28 -0.62 -1.57
C LEU A 76 -10.26 -0.30 -0.44
N ASP A 77 -9.80 0.44 0.58
CA ASP A 77 -10.66 0.87 1.70
C ASP A 77 -11.75 1.85 1.25
N ASP A 78 -11.48 2.69 0.25
CA ASP A 78 -12.47 3.57 -0.39
C ASP A 78 -13.38 2.83 -1.40
N GLY A 79 -13.14 1.53 -1.63
CA GLY A 79 -13.97 0.69 -2.49
C GLY A 79 -13.71 0.84 -3.99
N VAL A 80 -12.56 1.40 -4.39
CA VAL A 80 -12.12 1.50 -5.78
C VAL A 80 -12.07 0.11 -6.43
N LYS A 81 -12.58 -0.01 -7.65
CA LYS A 81 -12.67 -1.29 -8.38
C LYS A 81 -11.46 -1.52 -9.28
N GLY A 82 -11.27 -2.77 -9.71
CA GLY A 82 -10.22 -3.12 -10.68
C GLY A 82 -8.81 -3.25 -10.10
N ILE A 83 -8.63 -3.07 -8.78
CA ILE A 83 -7.34 -3.30 -8.12
C ILE A 83 -6.94 -4.78 -8.15
N ASP A 84 -7.90 -5.70 -8.22
CA ASP A 84 -7.68 -7.13 -8.50
C ASP A 84 -6.88 -7.36 -9.80
N LYS A 85 -7.12 -6.52 -10.82
CA LYS A 85 -6.40 -6.58 -12.11
C LYS A 85 -4.96 -6.10 -12.02
N MET A 86 -4.55 -5.47 -10.90
CA MET A 86 -3.16 -5.09 -10.67
C MET A 86 -2.28 -6.27 -10.24
N TYR A 87 -2.86 -7.46 -10.00
CA TYR A 87 -2.11 -8.65 -9.58
C TYR A 87 -0.84 -8.93 -10.41
N PRO A 88 -0.83 -8.84 -11.75
CA PRO A 88 0.38 -9.08 -12.53
C PRO A 88 1.56 -8.20 -12.11
N VAL A 89 1.32 -6.92 -11.82
CA VAL A 89 2.36 -5.99 -11.36
C VAL A 89 2.72 -6.26 -9.89
N LEU A 90 1.71 -6.49 -9.03
CA LEU A 90 1.92 -6.81 -7.62
C LEU A 90 2.73 -8.10 -7.42
N SER A 91 2.55 -9.08 -8.32
CA SER A 91 3.19 -10.40 -8.26
C SER A 91 4.71 -10.35 -8.33
N ARG A 92 5.28 -9.26 -8.89
CA ARG A 92 6.73 -8.99 -8.89
C ARG A 92 7.31 -9.01 -7.47
N PHE A 93 6.52 -8.63 -6.47
CA PHE A 93 6.94 -8.56 -5.08
C PHE A 93 6.69 -9.85 -4.27
N ASN A 94 6.16 -10.90 -4.89
CA ASN A 94 5.83 -12.17 -4.20
C ASN A 94 7.05 -12.87 -3.57
N ASN A 95 8.26 -12.53 -4.00
CA ASN A 95 9.51 -13.09 -3.50
C ASN A 95 10.29 -12.13 -2.60
N THR A 96 9.71 -11.00 -2.22
CA THR A 96 10.39 -9.99 -1.42
C THR A 96 10.73 -10.50 -0.02
N THR A 97 11.89 -10.08 0.49
CA THR A 97 12.28 -10.26 1.91
C THR A 97 11.90 -9.06 2.76
N SER A 98 11.46 -7.95 2.16
CA SER A 98 11.11 -6.74 2.90
C SER A 98 9.85 -6.97 3.74
N PRO A 99 9.92 -6.84 5.09
CA PRO A 99 8.73 -6.95 5.93
C PRO A 99 7.73 -5.83 5.63
N ASN A 100 8.20 -4.64 5.22
CA ASN A 100 7.33 -3.52 4.85
C ASN A 100 6.48 -3.84 3.63
N ILE A 101 7.12 -4.34 2.56
CA ILE A 101 6.42 -4.71 1.33
C ILE A 101 5.48 -5.89 1.59
N GLN A 102 5.92 -6.91 2.34
CA GLN A 102 5.11 -8.08 2.67
C GLN A 102 3.81 -7.70 3.38
N THR A 103 3.85 -6.81 4.38
CA THR A 103 2.65 -6.40 5.12
C THR A 103 1.62 -5.70 4.23
N TYR A 104 2.04 -4.73 3.42
CA TYR A 104 1.10 -4.06 2.51
C TYR A 104 0.58 -4.98 1.41
N LEU A 105 1.46 -5.83 0.86
CA LEU A 105 1.05 -6.79 -0.17
C LEU A 105 0.05 -7.81 0.38
N ALA A 106 0.26 -8.29 1.61
CA ALA A 106 -0.66 -9.18 2.29
C ALA A 106 -2.03 -8.53 2.53
N GLY A 107 -2.07 -7.27 2.95
CA GLY A 107 -3.31 -6.50 3.10
C GLY A 107 -4.07 -6.35 1.77
N ILE A 108 -3.37 -6.05 0.68
CA ILE A 108 -3.96 -5.96 -0.66
C ILE A 108 -4.52 -7.33 -1.10
N TYR A 109 -3.75 -8.39 -0.94
CA TYR A 109 -4.19 -9.75 -1.29
C TYR A 109 -5.38 -10.20 -0.45
N ARG A 110 -5.40 -9.88 0.84
CA ARG A 110 -6.53 -10.13 1.73
C ARG A 110 -7.81 -9.45 1.26
N LYS A 111 -7.74 -8.21 0.78
CA LYS A 111 -8.92 -7.43 0.36
C LYS A 111 -9.39 -7.79 -1.05
N THR A 112 -8.47 -8.11 -1.96
CA THR A 112 -8.78 -8.42 -3.35
C THR A 112 -9.21 -9.88 -3.57
N GLN A 113 -8.77 -10.80 -2.71
CA GLN A 113 -9.09 -12.24 -2.80
C GLN A 113 -8.76 -12.87 -4.18
N VAL A 114 -7.75 -12.35 -4.89
CA VAL A 114 -7.26 -12.94 -6.15
C VAL A 114 -6.71 -14.34 -5.86
N PRO A 115 -7.25 -15.43 -6.46
CA PRO A 115 -6.86 -16.81 -6.12
C PRO A 115 -5.35 -17.07 -6.21
N ASP A 116 -4.69 -16.49 -7.21
CA ASP A 116 -3.25 -16.65 -7.46
C ASP A 116 -2.37 -16.00 -6.37
N ALA A 117 -2.93 -15.17 -5.50
CA ALA A 117 -2.21 -14.55 -4.39
C ALA A 117 -2.10 -15.45 -3.14
N PHE A 118 -2.89 -16.53 -3.05
CA PHE A 118 -2.86 -17.43 -1.90
C PHE A 118 -1.50 -18.14 -1.74
N GLY A 119 -0.97 -18.71 -2.83
CA GLY A 119 0.34 -19.37 -2.83
C GLY A 119 1.48 -18.45 -2.38
N PRO A 120 1.60 -17.22 -2.93
CA PRO A 120 2.52 -16.20 -2.46
C PRO A 120 2.43 -15.89 -0.96
N LEU A 121 1.23 -15.75 -0.39
CA LEU A 121 1.08 -15.51 1.06
C LEU A 121 1.68 -16.65 1.89
N VAL A 122 1.37 -17.90 1.53
CA VAL A 122 1.95 -19.08 2.20
C VAL A 122 3.47 -19.09 2.07
N LYS A 123 3.99 -18.76 0.87
CA LYS A 123 5.43 -18.67 0.63
C LYS A 123 6.10 -17.63 1.54
N MET A 124 5.52 -16.43 1.67
CA MET A 124 6.04 -15.39 2.56
C MET A 124 6.14 -15.86 4.01
N LEU A 125 5.09 -16.54 4.51
CA LEU A 125 5.08 -17.07 5.87
C LEU A 125 6.17 -18.14 6.09
N ILE A 126 6.34 -19.05 5.13
CA ILE A 126 7.40 -20.08 5.19
C ILE A 126 8.78 -19.42 5.15
N GLN A 127 8.99 -18.46 4.25
CA GLN A 127 10.24 -17.74 4.11
C GLN A 127 10.62 -17.02 5.41
N ASN A 128 9.68 -16.33 6.05
CA ASN A 128 9.89 -15.64 7.31
C ASN A 128 10.16 -16.62 8.47
N SER A 129 9.57 -17.82 8.43
CA SER A 129 9.81 -18.87 9.42
C SER A 129 11.22 -19.48 9.28
N MET A 130 11.68 -19.66 8.04
CA MET A 130 13.04 -20.16 7.76
C MET A 130 14.12 -19.11 8.00
N ARG A 131 13.78 -17.83 7.78
CA ARG A 131 14.68 -16.68 7.89
C ARG A 131 13.93 -15.53 8.58
N PRO A 132 13.88 -15.52 9.92
CA PRO A 132 13.23 -14.46 10.68
C PRO A 132 13.77 -13.08 10.26
N GLN A 133 12.87 -12.19 9.86
CA GLN A 133 13.23 -10.83 9.48
C GLN A 133 13.33 -9.95 10.73
N THR A 134 14.39 -9.18 10.85
CA THR A 134 14.49 -8.12 11.88
C THR A 134 13.68 -6.92 11.42
N SER A 135 12.59 -6.62 12.12
CA SER A 135 11.68 -5.51 11.81
C SER A 135 11.18 -4.86 13.09
N ASN A 136 10.66 -3.64 12.99
CA ASN A 136 9.99 -2.92 14.08
C ASN A 136 8.56 -3.42 14.35
N PHE A 137 8.07 -4.37 13.55
CA PHE A 137 6.75 -5.00 13.63
C PHE A 137 6.81 -6.44 13.11
N ASP A 138 5.80 -7.26 13.41
CA ASP A 138 5.70 -8.62 12.87
C ASP A 138 4.85 -8.67 11.60
N ALA A 139 5.49 -8.83 10.44
CA ALA A 139 4.78 -8.96 9.16
C ALA A 139 3.92 -10.23 9.08
N ASN A 140 4.23 -11.27 9.88
CA ASN A 140 3.50 -12.53 9.85
C ASN A 140 2.06 -12.40 10.37
N GLU A 141 1.77 -11.39 11.18
CA GLU A 141 0.41 -11.12 11.66
C GLU A 141 -0.53 -10.81 10.48
N GLU A 142 -0.14 -9.87 9.60
CA GLU A 142 -0.96 -9.53 8.43
C GLU A 142 -0.96 -10.64 7.38
N ILE A 143 0.18 -11.32 7.14
CA ILE A 143 0.26 -12.47 6.23
C ILE A 143 -0.66 -13.60 6.70
N GLY A 144 -0.60 -13.96 7.98
CA GLY A 144 -1.43 -15.00 8.58
C GLY A 144 -2.90 -14.61 8.55
N GLY A 145 -3.23 -13.36 8.87
CA GLY A 145 -4.58 -12.81 8.77
C GLY A 145 -5.14 -12.88 7.35
N ALA A 146 -4.30 -12.59 6.34
CA ALA A 146 -4.66 -12.72 4.93
C ALA A 146 -4.96 -14.18 4.56
N ILE A 147 -4.08 -15.12 4.91
CA ILE A 147 -4.28 -16.56 4.66
C ILE A 147 -5.60 -17.05 5.28
N LEU A 148 -5.87 -16.69 6.54
CA LEU A 148 -7.10 -17.07 7.22
C LEU A 148 -8.33 -16.48 6.54
N ALA A 149 -8.24 -15.25 6.00
CA ALA A 149 -9.33 -14.66 5.22
C ALA A 149 -9.63 -15.46 3.95
N TYR A 150 -8.62 -15.87 3.18
CA TYR A 150 -8.80 -16.74 2.00
C TYR A 150 -9.47 -18.07 2.35
N ILE A 151 -9.02 -18.70 3.44
CA ILE A 151 -9.61 -19.96 3.90
C ILE A 151 -11.07 -19.74 4.33
N SER A 152 -11.33 -18.69 5.11
CA SER A 152 -12.68 -18.38 5.62
C SER A 152 -13.66 -18.05 4.50
N ASP A 153 -13.26 -17.23 3.53
CA ASP A 153 -14.09 -16.87 2.37
C ASP A 153 -14.50 -18.12 1.58
N ARG A 154 -13.54 -19.02 1.35
CA ARG A 154 -13.81 -20.30 0.69
C ARG A 154 -14.85 -21.15 1.40
N PHE A 155 -14.89 -21.14 2.74
CA PHE A 155 -15.90 -21.88 3.50
C PHE A 155 -17.27 -21.18 3.55
N ARG A 156 -17.29 -19.85 3.60
CA ARG A 156 -18.55 -19.07 3.58
C ARG A 156 -19.30 -19.21 2.26
N ASN A 157 -18.57 -19.34 1.17
CA ASN A 157 -19.12 -19.40 -0.18
C ASN A 157 -19.39 -20.84 -0.69
N GLN A 158 -19.34 -21.85 0.19
CA GLN A 158 -19.78 -23.20 -0.18
C GLN A 158 -21.31 -23.31 -0.11
N PRO A 159 -21.96 -23.90 -1.14
CA PRO A 159 -23.38 -24.24 -1.03
C PRO A 159 -23.56 -25.22 0.14
N GLN A 160 -24.46 -24.88 1.07
CA GLN A 160 -24.84 -25.77 2.15
C GLN A 160 -25.43 -27.03 1.52
N ARG A 161 -24.79 -28.17 1.78
CA ARG A 161 -25.25 -29.50 1.32
C ARG A 161 -26.41 -29.98 2.18
#